data_AF-A0A810Q7R6-F1
#
_entry.id   AF-A0A810Q7R6-F1
#
_cell.length_a   1.000
_cell.length_b   1.000
_cell.length_c   1.000
_cell.angle_alpha   90.00
_cell.angle_beta   90.00
_cell.angle_gamma   90.00
#
_symmetry.space_group_name_H-M   'P 1'
#
loop_
_entity.id
_entity.type
_entity.pdbx_description
1 polymer ?
#
loop_
_entity_poly.entity_id
_entity_poly.type
_entity_poly.pdbx_seq_one_letter_code
_entity_poly.pdbx_strand_id
1 'polypeptide(L)'
;MIGIINQDSQAGWLPTIGNQKYLLAILVVAVMTGLMYIYLNYSKQGYEIAVVGESRRTASYAGIKVDRVIIRTMALSGALCGLIGLLLTSSTDHTMTTTIVDGRGFTAVMVSWMAKFNPIIMIFVSLLLVVLSRGASEISTAFGLNRSFSDILTGIILFFIIGCEFFINYKVQFRSSGKKEA
;
A
#
# COMPACT_ATOMS: atom_id res chain seq x y z
N MET A 1 -8.54 25.07 15.67
CA MET A 1 -7.80 25.82 14.64
C MET A 1 -6.33 25.63 14.94
N ILE A 2 -5.73 24.56 14.41
CA ILE A 2 -4.31 24.26 14.67
C ILE A 2 -3.55 25.09 13.66
N GLY A 3 -2.77 26.05 14.15
CA GLY A 3 -2.10 27.06 13.34
C GLY A 3 -1.21 26.44 12.26
N ILE A 4 -1.28 27.04 11.08
CA ILE A 4 -0.37 26.78 9.98
C ILE A 4 1.02 27.15 10.48
N ILE A 5 1.91 26.16 10.59
CA ILE A 5 3.31 26.42 10.87
C ILE A 5 3.90 27.09 9.63
N ASN A 6 4.27 28.36 9.77
CA ASN A 6 5.18 29.08 8.88
C ASN A 6 4.60 29.47 7.50
N GLN A 7 3.76 30.51 7.48
CA GLN A 7 3.20 31.10 6.25
C GLN A 7 4.19 32.03 5.51
N ASP A 8 5.22 32.55 6.20
CA ASP A 8 6.06 33.65 5.67
C ASP A 8 7.39 33.22 5.04
N SER A 9 8.02 32.11 5.47
CA SER A 9 9.41 31.81 5.04
C SER A 9 9.57 30.68 4.01
N GLN A 10 8.49 29.95 3.64
CA GLN A 10 8.50 28.84 2.66
C GLN A 10 9.62 27.78 2.82
N ALA A 11 10.35 27.79 3.94
CA ALA A 11 11.43 26.85 4.21
C ALA A 11 10.84 25.52 4.70
N GLY A 12 10.90 24.50 3.83
CA GLY A 12 10.32 23.17 4.07
C GLY A 12 9.28 22.75 3.02
N TRP A 13 8.94 23.64 2.08
CA TRP A 13 8.04 23.36 0.98
C TRP A 13 8.80 22.59 -0.10
N LEU A 14 8.26 21.46 -0.56
CA LEU A 14 8.79 20.79 -1.75
C LEU A 14 8.66 21.76 -2.94
N PRO A 15 9.75 22.03 -3.69
CA PRO A 15 9.76 23.06 -4.74
C PRO A 15 8.72 22.75 -5.82
N THR A 16 7.74 23.61 -6.02
CA THR A 16 6.65 23.41 -6.98
C THR A 16 7.18 23.49 -8.42
N ILE A 17 7.49 22.34 -9.04
CA ILE A 17 7.73 22.30 -10.48
C ILE A 17 6.37 22.39 -11.18
N GLY A 18 6.10 23.53 -11.82
CA GLY A 18 4.97 23.68 -12.74
C GLY A 18 3.59 23.83 -12.09
N ASN A 19 3.46 24.60 -11.00
CA ASN A 19 2.17 25.04 -10.44
C ASN A 19 1.26 23.93 -9.87
N GLN A 20 1.79 22.71 -9.62
CA GLN A 20 1.06 21.56 -9.09
C GLN A 20 1.72 21.04 -7.80
N LYS A 21 1.09 21.29 -6.63
CA LYS A 21 1.62 20.94 -5.29
C LYS A 21 1.94 19.44 -5.09
N TYR A 22 1.27 18.54 -5.83
CA TYR A 22 1.34 17.09 -5.61
C TYR A 22 2.28 16.34 -6.58
N LEU A 23 2.77 17.00 -7.64
CA LEU A 23 3.51 16.35 -8.73
C LEU A 23 4.86 15.82 -8.26
N LEU A 24 5.58 16.58 -7.42
CA LEU A 24 6.84 16.11 -6.83
C LEU A 24 6.65 14.90 -5.91
N ALA A 25 5.60 14.90 -5.07
CA ALA A 25 5.32 13.76 -4.20
C ALA A 25 5.02 12.49 -5.00
N ILE A 26 4.23 12.63 -6.08
CA ILE A 26 3.94 11.52 -7.01
C ILE A 26 5.22 11.05 -7.70
N LEU A 27 6.07 11.96 -8.16
CA LEU A 27 7.33 11.62 -8.82
C LEU A 27 8.30 10.91 -7.86
N VAL A 28 8.46 11.40 -6.63
CA VAL A 28 9.29 10.77 -5.60
C VAL A 28 8.78 9.37 -5.28
N VAL A 29 7.46 9.20 -5.08
CA VAL A 29 6.86 7.87 -4.82
C VAL A 29 7.02 6.95 -6.04
N ALA A 30 6.87 7.46 -7.26
CA ALA A 30 7.07 6.68 -8.47
C ALA A 30 8.53 6.21 -8.63
N VAL A 31 9.50 7.10 -8.40
CA VAL A 31 10.93 6.75 -8.41
C VAL A 31 11.24 5.75 -7.31
N MET A 32 10.74 5.96 -6.09
CA MET A 32 10.92 5.05 -4.97
C MET A 32 10.33 3.66 -5.24
N THR A 33 9.14 3.60 -5.86
CA THR A 33 8.49 2.34 -6.28
C THR A 33 9.32 1.64 -7.37
N GLY A 34 9.84 2.38 -8.35
CA GLY A 34 10.72 1.84 -9.39
C GLY A 34 12.05 1.31 -8.85
N LEU A 35 12.70 2.06 -7.94
CA LEU A 35 13.91 1.64 -7.25
C LEU A 35 13.66 0.38 -6.42
N MET A 36 12.54 0.31 -5.70
CA MET A 36 12.15 -0.86 -4.92
C MET A 36 11.91 -2.08 -5.82
N TYR A 37 11.27 -1.90 -6.98
CA TYR A 37 11.06 -2.97 -7.96
C TYR A 37 12.38 -3.52 -8.50
N ILE A 38 13.32 -2.65 -8.87
CA ILE A 38 14.66 -3.04 -9.34
C ILE A 38 15.42 -3.73 -8.21
N TYR A 39 15.38 -3.19 -7.00
CA TYR A 39 16.05 -3.77 -5.85
C TYR A 39 15.51 -5.17 -5.51
N LEU A 40 14.20 -5.38 -5.58
CA LEU A 40 13.58 -6.69 -5.31
C LEU A 40 13.89 -7.72 -6.40
N ASN A 41 13.89 -7.32 -7.68
CA ASN A 41 14.06 -8.28 -8.80
C ASN A 41 15.50 -8.50 -9.25
N TYR A 42 16.37 -7.48 -9.17
CA TYR A 42 17.73 -7.54 -9.73
C TYR A 42 18.84 -7.55 -8.67
N SER A 43 18.54 -7.30 -7.39
CA SER A 43 19.56 -7.35 -6.34
C SER A 43 19.72 -8.74 -5.73
N LYS A 44 20.96 -9.13 -5.42
CA LYS A 44 21.25 -10.30 -4.57
C LYS A 44 20.50 -10.24 -3.25
N GLN A 45 20.34 -9.04 -2.68
CA GLN A 45 19.63 -8.84 -1.43
C GLN A 45 18.13 -9.11 -1.60
N GLY A 46 17.51 -8.71 -2.72
CA GLY A 46 16.12 -9.03 -3.04
C GLY A 46 15.87 -10.54 -3.13
N TYR A 47 16.80 -11.27 -3.76
CA TYR A 47 16.73 -12.74 -3.83
C TYR A 47 16.84 -13.40 -2.45
N GLU A 48 17.79 -12.97 -1.61
CA GLU A 48 17.92 -13.49 -0.23
C GLU A 48 16.62 -13.28 0.57
N ILE A 49 15.94 -12.14 0.37
CA ILE A 49 14.67 -11.83 1.03
C ILE A 49 13.55 -12.75 0.55
N ALA A 50 13.45 -12.99 -0.77
CA ALA A 50 12.44 -13.88 -1.34
C ALA A 50 12.59 -15.33 -0.84
N VAL A 51 13.83 -15.85 -0.81
CA VAL A 51 14.12 -17.21 -0.34
C VAL A 51 13.86 -17.36 1.17
N VAL A 52 14.22 -16.35 1.97
CA VAL A 52 13.91 -16.34 3.41
C VAL A 52 12.40 -16.25 3.65
N GLY A 53 11.67 -15.50 2.81
CA GLY A 53 10.21 -15.38 2.86
C GLY A 53 9.48 -16.68 2.55
N GLU A 54 10.04 -17.54 1.70
CA GLU A 54 9.46 -18.84 1.36
C GLU A 54 9.68 -19.88 2.47
N SER A 55 10.91 -20.01 2.99
CA SER A 55 11.18 -20.87 4.14
C SER A 55 12.54 -20.58 4.78
N ARG A 56 12.53 -20.35 6.10
CA ARG A 56 13.76 -20.18 6.90
C ARG A 56 14.69 -21.41 6.81
N ARG A 57 14.13 -22.62 6.72
CA ARG A 57 14.93 -23.85 6.55
C ARG A 57 15.64 -23.85 5.20
N THR A 58 14.93 -23.56 4.11
CA THR A 58 15.51 -23.53 2.75
C THR A 58 16.62 -22.49 2.63
N ALA A 59 16.42 -21.29 3.18
CA ALA A 59 17.45 -20.25 3.19
C ALA A 59 18.71 -20.68 3.95
N SER A 60 18.56 -21.35 5.10
CA SER A 60 19.70 -21.84 5.88
C SER A 60 20.46 -22.96 5.15
N TYR A 61 19.77 -23.82 4.38
CA TYR A 61 20.41 -24.83 3.54
C TYR A 61 21.18 -24.23 2.35
N ALA A 62 20.70 -23.10 1.80
CA ALA A 62 21.37 -22.36 0.74
C ALA A 62 22.59 -21.53 1.22
N GLY A 63 22.98 -21.63 2.49
CA GLY A 63 24.11 -20.88 3.06
C GLY A 63 23.81 -19.41 3.35
N ILE A 64 22.54 -18.99 3.31
CA ILE A 64 22.11 -17.62 3.58
C ILE A 64 22.03 -17.39 5.09
N LYS A 65 22.68 -16.33 5.57
CA LYS A 65 22.60 -15.90 6.98
C LYS A 65 21.29 -15.18 7.26
N VAL A 66 20.24 -15.95 7.55
CA VAL A 66 18.86 -15.47 7.74
C VAL A 66 18.77 -14.29 8.71
N ASP A 67 19.47 -14.34 9.86
CA ASP A 67 19.35 -13.28 10.87
C ASP A 67 19.87 -11.92 10.37
N ARG A 68 20.92 -11.91 9.52
CA ARG A 68 21.39 -10.67 8.87
C ARG A 68 20.40 -10.15 7.83
N VAL A 69 19.72 -11.04 7.11
CA VAL A 69 18.69 -10.66 6.15
C VAL A 69 17.51 -10.00 6.87
N ILE A 70 17.03 -10.60 7.96
CA ILE A 70 15.91 -10.09 8.76
C ILE A 70 16.19 -8.69 9.34
N ILE A 71 17.37 -8.48 9.93
CA ILE A 71 17.72 -7.16 10.52
C ILE A 71 17.80 -6.10 9.41
N ARG A 72 18.41 -6.42 8.27
CA ARG A 72 18.52 -5.51 7.12
C ARG A 72 17.16 -5.17 6.53
N THR A 73 16.26 -6.14 6.38
CA THR A 73 14.92 -5.89 5.85
C THR A 73 14.07 -5.06 6.79
N MET A 74 14.14 -5.32 8.10
CA MET A 74 13.45 -4.51 9.10
C MET A 74 13.94 -3.05 9.08
N ALA A 75 15.27 -2.85 9.04
CA ALA A 75 15.85 -1.51 8.94
C ALA A 75 15.44 -0.78 7.65
N LEU A 76 15.47 -1.49 6.51
CA LEU A 76 15.06 -0.93 5.22
C LEU A 76 13.57 -0.55 5.22
N SER A 77 12.69 -1.45 5.70
CA SER A 77 11.25 -1.21 5.80
C SER A 77 10.93 -0.02 6.71
N GLY A 78 11.59 0.08 7.87
CA GLY A 78 11.45 1.21 8.78
C GLY A 78 11.86 2.54 8.14
N ALA A 79 12.98 2.56 7.41
CA ALA A 79 13.43 3.75 6.69
C ALA A 79 12.44 4.18 5.60
N LEU A 80 11.91 3.23 4.82
CA LEU A 80 10.92 3.50 3.77
C LEU A 80 9.61 4.02 4.38
N CYS A 81 9.10 3.41 5.45
CA CYS A 81 7.90 3.84 6.16
C CYS A 81 8.05 5.26 6.72
N GLY A 82 9.21 5.56 7.33
CA GLY A 82 9.53 6.89 7.83
C GLY A 82 9.57 7.95 6.72
N LEU A 83 10.21 7.65 5.59
CA LEU A 83 10.24 8.53 4.42
C LEU A 83 8.84 8.80 3.86
N ILE A 84 8.00 7.78 3.73
CA ILE A 84 6.62 7.92 3.26
C ILE A 84 5.80 8.78 4.24
N GLY A 85 5.96 8.58 5.55
CA GLY A 85 5.32 9.41 6.57
C GLY A 85 5.70 10.89 6.44
N LEU A 86 6.99 11.19 6.29
CA LEU A 86 7.49 12.55 6.08
C LEU A 86 6.95 13.18 4.79
N LEU A 87 6.90 12.40 3.70
CA LEU A 87 6.33 12.85 2.43
C LEU A 87 4.83 13.16 2.55
N LEU A 88 4.07 12.35 3.30
CA LEU A 88 2.64 12.55 3.47
C LEU A 88 2.32 13.81 4.28
N THR A 89 3.08 14.05 5.35
CA THR A 89 2.97 15.25 6.18
C THR A 89 3.36 16.51 5.43
N SER A 90 4.46 16.49 4.68
CA SER A 90 4.92 17.65 3.91
C SER A 90 4.00 18.00 2.73
N SER A 91 3.32 17.01 2.15
CA SER A 91 2.46 17.18 0.98
C SER A 91 1.04 17.72 1.30
N THR A 92 0.52 17.49 2.52
CA THR A 92 -0.87 17.85 2.88
C THR A 92 -0.93 19.17 3.66
N ASP A 93 -0.88 20.32 2.97
CA ASP A 93 -1.10 21.72 3.48
C ASP A 93 -0.63 22.05 4.93
N HIS A 94 0.36 21.34 5.46
CA HIS A 94 0.94 21.50 6.79
C HIS A 94 -0.08 21.54 7.95
N THR A 95 -1.27 20.97 7.74
CA THR A 95 -2.28 20.79 8.79
C THR A 95 -2.28 19.33 9.21
N MET A 96 -1.79 19.07 10.42
CA MET A 96 -1.88 17.77 11.08
C MET A 96 -3.34 17.47 11.43
N THR A 97 -4.12 17.00 10.46
CA THR A 97 -5.46 16.48 10.73
C THR A 97 -5.35 15.02 11.15
N THR A 98 -6.15 14.57 12.11
CA THR A 98 -6.19 13.18 12.59
C THR A 98 -6.54 12.17 11.48
N THR A 99 -7.06 12.62 10.34
CA THR A 99 -7.39 11.83 9.15
C THR A 99 -6.23 11.66 8.16
N ILE A 100 -4.99 12.04 8.50
CA ILE A 100 -3.84 11.78 7.60
C ILE A 100 -3.64 10.27 7.42
N VAL A 101 -3.73 9.45 8.47
CA VAL A 101 -3.46 8.01 8.37
C VAL A 101 -4.72 7.21 8.04
N ASP A 102 -5.86 7.56 8.64
CA ASP A 102 -7.24 7.10 8.35
C ASP A 102 -7.37 5.74 7.63
N GLY A 103 -6.79 4.68 8.21
CA GLY A 103 -6.90 3.32 7.67
C GLY A 103 -6.07 3.02 6.40
N ARG A 104 -5.34 3.97 5.81
CA ARG A 104 -4.55 3.76 4.57
C ARG A 104 -3.56 2.61 4.65
N GLY A 105 -2.98 2.37 5.84
CA GLY A 105 -2.08 1.23 6.08
C GLY A 105 -2.78 -0.12 5.94
N PHE A 106 -4.01 -0.24 6.46
CA PHE A 106 -4.80 -1.45 6.32
C PHE A 106 -5.15 -1.71 4.85
N THR A 107 -5.59 -0.66 4.14
CA THR A 107 -5.84 -0.73 2.70
C THR A 107 -4.58 -1.12 1.93
N ALA A 108 -3.41 -0.57 2.28
CA ALA A 108 -2.15 -0.90 1.62
C ALA A 108 -1.74 -2.37 1.81
N VAL A 109 -1.93 -2.93 3.01
CA VAL A 109 -1.68 -4.37 3.26
C VAL A 109 -2.60 -5.23 2.39
N MET A 110 -3.90 -4.91 2.34
CA MET A 110 -4.85 -5.65 1.49
C MET A 110 -4.46 -5.58 0.01
N VAL A 111 -4.15 -4.39 -0.51
CA VAL A 111 -3.72 -4.21 -1.90
C VAL A 111 -2.43 -4.97 -2.19
N SER A 112 -1.47 -4.98 -1.26
CA SER A 112 -0.20 -5.67 -1.45
C SER A 112 -0.36 -7.20 -1.57
N TRP A 113 -1.29 -7.74 -0.78
CA TRP A 113 -1.61 -9.16 -0.77
C TRP A 113 -2.35 -9.58 -2.05
N MET A 114 -3.36 -8.79 -2.43
CA MET A 114 -4.12 -8.95 -3.66
C MET A 114 -3.26 -8.87 -4.93
N ALA A 115 -2.22 -8.04 -4.89
CA ALA A 115 -1.25 -7.92 -5.97
C ALA A 115 -0.17 -9.03 -5.97
N LYS A 116 -0.22 -10.00 -5.04
CA LYS A 116 0.78 -11.06 -4.86
C LYS A 116 2.21 -10.50 -4.77
N PHE A 117 2.38 -9.37 -4.10
CA PHE A 117 3.64 -8.63 -3.98
C PHE A 117 4.25 -8.13 -5.31
N ASN A 118 3.50 -8.09 -6.42
CA ASN A 118 3.95 -7.51 -7.68
C ASN A 118 3.64 -5.99 -7.72
N PRO A 119 4.64 -5.10 -7.73
CA PRO A 119 4.41 -3.66 -7.63
C PRO A 119 3.69 -3.07 -8.84
N ILE A 120 3.78 -3.69 -10.02
CA ILE A 120 3.03 -3.25 -11.21
C ILE A 120 1.53 -3.44 -10.98
N ILE A 121 1.15 -4.60 -10.44
CA ILE A 121 -0.24 -4.91 -10.10
C ILE A 121 -0.71 -4.02 -8.95
N MET A 122 0.13 -3.75 -7.95
CA MET A 122 -0.21 -2.84 -6.83
C MET A 122 -0.59 -1.44 -7.31
N ILE A 123 0.10 -0.89 -8.31
CA ILE A 123 -0.23 0.43 -8.88
C ILE A 123 -1.63 0.40 -9.50
N PHE A 124 -1.95 -0.62 -10.29
CA PHE A 124 -3.25 -0.74 -10.92
C PHE A 124 -4.39 -0.92 -9.91
N VAL A 125 -4.18 -1.80 -8.92
CA VAL A 125 -5.17 -2.09 -7.88
C VAL A 125 -5.40 -0.89 -6.96
N SER A 126 -4.33 -0.20 -6.54
CA SER A 126 -4.45 1.00 -5.71
C SER A 126 -5.16 2.14 -6.45
N LEU A 127 -4.90 2.31 -7.74
CA LEU A 127 -5.60 3.29 -8.57
C LEU A 127 -7.10 3.00 -8.63
N LEU A 128 -7.48 1.76 -8.91
CA LEU A 128 -8.88 1.34 -8.95
C LEU A 128 -9.58 1.59 -7.60
N LEU A 129 -8.93 1.22 -6.51
CA LEU A 129 -9.46 1.40 -5.16
C LEU A 129 -9.61 2.89 -4.81
N VAL A 130 -8.62 3.72 -5.11
CA VAL A 130 -8.67 5.17 -4.86
C VAL A 130 -9.75 5.84 -5.71
N VAL A 131 -9.90 5.49 -6.98
CA VAL A 131 -10.96 6.04 -7.84
C VAL A 131 -12.34 5.69 -7.27
N LEU A 132 -12.53 4.43 -6.85
CA LEU A 132 -13.80 3.96 -6.32
C LEU A 132 -14.13 4.56 -4.94
N SER A 133 -13.15 4.68 -4.06
CA SER A 133 -13.34 5.31 -2.73
C SER A 133 -13.59 6.81 -2.83
N ARG A 134 -12.92 7.50 -3.78
CA ARG A 134 -13.21 8.91 -4.08
C ARG A 134 -14.61 9.07 -4.66
N GLY A 135 -15.01 8.23 -5.60
CA GLY A 135 -16.37 8.21 -6.14
C GLY A 135 -17.43 8.02 -5.04
N ALA A 136 -17.20 7.09 -4.11
CA ALA A 136 -18.06 6.87 -2.94
C ALA A 136 -18.19 8.11 -2.04
N SER A 137 -17.06 8.78 -1.78
CA SER A 137 -17.00 10.00 -0.98
C SER A 137 -17.74 11.16 -1.67
N GLU A 138 -17.58 11.34 -2.98
CA GLU A 138 -18.26 12.40 -3.73
C GLU A 138 -19.78 12.19 -3.75
N ILE A 139 -20.25 10.95 -3.97
CA ILE A 139 -21.68 10.63 -3.91
C ILE A 139 -22.25 10.92 -2.52
N SER A 140 -21.56 10.50 -1.46
CA SER A 140 -22.01 10.76 -0.09
C SER A 140 -22.11 12.25 0.20
N THR A 141 -21.17 13.04 -0.32
CA THR A 141 -21.13 14.51 -0.15
C THR A 141 -22.25 15.19 -0.95
N ALA A 142 -22.49 14.77 -2.20
CA ALA A 142 -23.53 15.33 -3.06
C ALA A 142 -24.95 15.11 -2.50
N PHE A 143 -25.18 13.98 -1.82
CA PHE A 143 -26.46 13.67 -1.16
C PHE A 143 -26.55 14.20 0.29
N GLY A 144 -25.54 14.93 0.77
CA GLY A 144 -25.53 15.51 2.12
C GLY A 144 -25.47 14.48 3.26
N LEU A 145 -24.95 13.28 2.99
CA LEU A 145 -24.88 12.19 3.95
C LEU A 145 -23.67 12.36 4.88
N ASN A 146 -23.78 11.85 6.12
CA ASN A 146 -22.70 11.89 7.09
C ASN A 146 -21.48 11.09 6.59
N ARG A 147 -20.26 11.53 6.93
CA ARG A 147 -18.98 10.93 6.52
C ARG A 147 -18.89 9.43 6.82
N SER A 148 -19.57 8.97 7.86
CA SER A 148 -19.71 7.55 8.20
C SER A 148 -20.32 6.71 7.07
N PHE A 149 -21.17 7.27 6.22
CA PHE A 149 -21.70 6.55 5.05
C PHE A 149 -20.61 6.25 4.02
N SER A 150 -19.68 7.18 3.78
CA SER A 150 -18.57 6.98 2.86
C SER A 150 -17.63 5.87 3.34
N ASP A 151 -17.37 5.80 4.65
CA ASP A 151 -16.52 4.77 5.26
C ASP A 151 -17.17 3.39 5.17
N ILE A 152 -18.48 3.29 5.46
CA ILE A 152 -19.24 2.04 5.31
C ILE A 152 -19.22 1.58 3.85
N LEU A 153 -19.45 2.48 2.90
CA LEU A 153 -19.49 2.15 1.48
C LEU A 153 -18.11 1.67 0.99
N THR A 154 -17.04 2.36 1.40
CA THR A 154 -15.65 1.96 1.11
C THR A 154 -15.33 0.59 1.73
N GLY A 155 -15.82 0.30 2.93
CA GLY A 155 -15.70 -1.02 3.56
C GLY A 155 -16.41 -2.13 2.79
N ILE A 156 -17.64 -1.88 2.31
CA ILE A 156 -18.40 -2.82 1.48
C ILE A 156 -17.67 -3.08 0.16
N ILE A 157 -17.17 -2.03 -0.48
CA ILE A 157 -16.35 -2.14 -1.70
C ILE A 157 -15.14 -3.04 -1.45
N LEU A 158 -14.40 -2.80 -0.36
CA LEU A 158 -13.22 -3.58 -0.02
C LEU A 158 -13.57 -5.05 0.24
N PHE A 159 -14.68 -5.31 0.94
CA PHE A 159 -15.19 -6.67 1.17
C PHE A 159 -15.51 -7.39 -0.15
N PHE A 160 -16.19 -6.72 -1.08
CA PHE A 160 -16.47 -7.29 -2.41
C PHE A 160 -15.21 -7.54 -3.22
N ILE A 161 -14.23 -6.62 -3.19
CA ILE A 161 -12.95 -6.80 -3.89
C ILE A 161 -12.23 -8.05 -3.39
N ILE A 162 -12.10 -8.21 -2.06
CA ILE A 162 -11.44 -9.38 -1.46
C ILE A 162 -12.24 -10.66 -1.75
N GLY A 163 -13.57 -10.60 -1.68
CA GLY A 163 -14.45 -11.74 -1.99
C GLY A 163 -14.33 -12.20 -3.44
N CYS A 164 -14.30 -11.26 -4.40
CA CYS A 164 -14.09 -11.56 -5.81
C CYS A 164 -12.69 -12.13 -6.06
N GLU A 165 -11.65 -11.55 -5.44
CA GLU A 165 -10.29 -12.06 -5.55
C GLU A 165 -10.17 -13.51 -5.05
N PHE A 166 -10.80 -13.82 -3.91
CA PHE A 166 -10.85 -15.17 -3.35
C PHE A 166 -11.52 -16.15 -4.32
N PHE A 167 -12.63 -15.76 -4.93
CA PHE A 167 -13.36 -16.61 -5.87
C PHE A 167 -12.62 -16.85 -7.19
N ILE A 168 -11.82 -15.86 -7.64
CA ILE A 168 -11.01 -15.97 -8.85
C ILE A 168 -9.75 -16.82 -8.61
N ASN A 169 -9.07 -16.64 -7.49
CA ASN A 169 -7.84 -17.39 -7.18
C ASN A 169 -8.11 -18.81 -6.65
N TYR A 170 -9.21 -19.01 -5.91
CA TYR A 170 -9.54 -20.28 -5.30
C TYR A 170 -10.63 -20.99 -6.11
N LYS A 171 -10.21 -21.91 -6.99
CA LYS A 171 -11.14 -22.77 -7.73
C LYS A 171 -11.90 -23.61 -6.71
N VAL A 172 -13.17 -23.28 -6.46
CA VAL A 172 -14.04 -24.02 -5.54
C VAL A 172 -14.22 -25.44 -6.08
N GLN A 173 -13.35 -26.36 -5.66
CA GLN A 173 -13.53 -27.77 -5.91
C GLN A 173 -14.57 -28.28 -4.90
N PHE A 174 -15.84 -28.26 -5.30
CA PHE A 174 -16.85 -29.08 -4.66
C PHE A 174 -16.41 -30.53 -4.81
N ARG A 175 -15.78 -31.09 -3.76
CA ARG A 175 -15.47 -32.51 -3.69
C ARG A 175 -16.81 -33.25 -3.63
N SER A 176 -17.30 -33.68 -4.79
CA SER A 176 -18.42 -34.61 -4.87
C SER A 176 -18.06 -35.83 -4.04
N SER A 177 -18.84 -36.07 -2.98
CA SER A 177 -18.72 -37.23 -2.12
C SER A 177 -19.07 -38.47 -2.95
N GLY A 178 -18.04 -39.16 -3.45
CA GLY A 178 -18.18 -40.46 -4.08
C GLY A 178 -18.93 -41.40 -3.16
N LYS A 179 -20.12 -41.79 -3.59
CA LYS A 179 -21.00 -42.78 -2.99
C LYS A 179 -20.20 -44.07 -2.79
N LYS A 180 -20.08 -44.52 -1.54
CA LYS A 180 -19.63 -45.88 -1.21
C LYS A 180 -20.71 -46.83 -1.75
N GLU A 181 -20.36 -47.67 -2.71
CA GLU A 181 -21.16 -48.83 -3.08
C GLU A 181 -20.40 -50.07 -2.59
N ALA A 182 -21.17 -50.91 -1.89
CA ALA A 182 -20.77 -52.08 -1.12
C ALA A 182 -20.49 -53.29 -2.02
#